data_AF-A0A388NNJ7-F1
#
_entry.id   AF-A0A388NNJ7-F1
#
_cell.length_a   1.000
_cell.length_b   1.000
_cell.length_c   1.000
_cell.angle_alpha   90.00
_cell.angle_beta   90.00
_cell.angle_gamma   90.00
#
_symmetry.space_group_name_H-M   'P 1'
#
loop_
_entity.id
_entity.type
_entity.pdbx_description
1 polymer ?
#
loop_
_entity_poly.entity_id
_entity_poly.type
_entity_poly.pdbx_seq_one_letter_code
_entity_poly.pdbx_strand_id
1 'polypeptide(L)'
;MLGIAGILFSISLMFNFSTAKNLTIVLNPGILGGVLLLLLQLLYLPNIMFTTLSYILGSGFSIGKATEISPFVFNLKEIPAIPVLAGLPSDKNIWFLMPTLMVAIYGWINLSLIFKLNIDTKSKRQLTLRFFVLSIAGVMIISFITSGSLISSKMSPVGVNPIRIAGLVTAHLLLVLLLMKLWPMVFRKKVGKGRLAV
;
A
#
# COMPACT_ATOMS: atom_id res chain seq x y z
N MET A 1 -4.10 -7.40 -3.91
CA MET A 1 -4.02 -6.03 -3.33
C MET A 1 -3.99 -4.97 -4.44
N LEU A 2 -3.06 -5.04 -5.39
CA LEU A 2 -3.00 -4.10 -6.53
C LEU A 2 -4.30 -3.99 -7.34
N GLY A 3 -5.01 -5.11 -7.59
CA GLY A 3 -6.31 -5.06 -8.26
C GLY A 3 -7.36 -4.22 -7.51
N ILE A 4 -7.38 -4.29 -6.17
CA ILE A 4 -8.28 -3.46 -5.36
C ILE A 4 -7.88 -1.99 -5.45
N ALA A 5 -6.58 -1.70 -5.38
CA ALA A 5 -6.08 -0.34 -5.57
C ALA A 5 -6.43 0.21 -6.96
N GLY A 6 -6.33 -0.60 -8.02
CA GLY A 6 -6.75 -0.24 -9.37
C GLY A 6 -8.25 0.04 -9.48
N ILE A 7 -9.11 -0.79 -8.88
CA ILE A 7 -10.57 -0.57 -8.84
C ILE A 7 -10.89 0.74 -8.10
N LEU A 8 -10.28 0.97 -6.93
CA LEU A 8 -10.50 2.19 -6.16
C LEU A 8 -10.04 3.44 -6.91
N PHE A 9 -8.90 3.37 -7.58
CA PHE A 9 -8.42 4.45 -8.44
C PHE A 9 -9.39 4.72 -9.60
N SER A 10 -9.85 3.68 -10.29
CA SER A 10 -10.82 3.82 -11.39
C SER A 10 -12.12 4.46 -10.93
N ILE A 11 -12.66 4.04 -9.77
CA ILE A 11 -13.85 4.65 -9.18
C ILE A 11 -13.61 6.14 -8.86
N SER A 12 -12.46 6.46 -8.25
CA SER A 12 -12.08 7.85 -7.96
C SER A 12 -11.99 8.71 -9.24
N LEU A 13 -11.36 8.18 -10.29
CA LEU A 13 -11.22 8.87 -11.57
C LEU A 13 -12.56 9.05 -12.28
N MET A 14 -13.48 8.08 -12.17
CA MET A 14 -14.84 8.20 -12.71
C MET A 14 -15.61 9.34 -12.03
N PHE A 15 -15.54 9.45 -10.71
CA PHE A 15 -16.17 10.56 -9.99
C PHE A 15 -15.52 11.92 -10.34
N ASN A 16 -14.22 11.93 -10.61
CA ASN A 16 -13.47 13.14 -10.96
C ASN A 16 -13.26 13.32 -12.48
N PHE A 17 -14.10 12.67 -13.31
CA PHE A 17 -13.93 12.67 -14.76
C PHE A 17 -14.03 14.08 -15.36
N SER A 18 -14.89 14.94 -14.81
CA SER A 18 -15.00 16.35 -15.23
C SER A 18 -13.68 17.09 -15.05
N THR A 19 -13.00 16.89 -13.90
CA THR A 19 -11.69 17.46 -13.62
C THR A 19 -10.63 16.91 -14.60
N ALA A 20 -10.61 15.60 -14.83
CA ALA A 20 -9.69 14.98 -15.78
C ALA A 20 -9.85 15.55 -17.20
N LYS A 21 -11.10 15.72 -17.64
CA LYS A 21 -11.44 16.35 -18.93
C LYS A 21 -10.94 17.78 -18.99
N ASN A 22 -11.21 18.59 -17.96
CA ASN A 22 -10.78 19.99 -17.92
C ASN A 22 -9.26 20.13 -17.94
N LEU A 23 -8.52 19.29 -17.20
CA LEU A 23 -7.06 19.25 -17.26
C LEU A 23 -6.55 18.91 -18.67
N THR A 24 -7.21 17.99 -19.37
CA THR A 24 -6.86 17.63 -20.75
C THR A 24 -7.11 18.78 -21.72
N ILE A 25 -8.22 19.52 -21.56
CA ILE A 25 -8.55 20.70 -22.37
C ILE A 25 -7.51 21.81 -22.17
N VAL A 26 -7.15 22.10 -20.92
CA VAL A 26 -6.15 23.13 -20.58
C VAL A 26 -4.77 22.80 -21.17
N LEU A 27 -4.40 21.52 -21.20
CA LEU A 27 -3.16 21.08 -21.84
C LEU A 27 -3.17 21.26 -23.37
N ASN A 28 -4.35 21.32 -23.99
CA ASN A 28 -4.58 21.45 -25.42
C ASN A 28 -3.56 20.68 -26.29
N PRO A 29 -3.42 19.35 -26.12
CA PRO A 29 -2.29 18.61 -26.68
C PRO A 29 -2.41 18.32 -28.19
N GLY A 30 -3.49 18.78 -28.85
CA GLY A 30 -3.83 18.38 -30.22
C GLY A 30 -4.10 16.87 -30.35
N ILE A 31 -4.27 16.36 -31.57
CA ILE A 31 -4.57 14.94 -31.82
C ILE A 31 -3.39 14.05 -31.45
N LEU A 32 -2.19 14.33 -32.00
CA LEU A 32 -1.00 13.52 -31.74
C LEU A 32 -0.58 13.58 -30.28
N GLY A 33 -0.53 14.77 -29.67
CA GLY A 33 -0.22 14.89 -28.26
C GLY A 33 -1.29 14.25 -27.37
N GLY A 34 -2.57 14.29 -27.76
CA GLY A 34 -3.65 13.60 -27.05
C GLY A 34 -3.45 12.08 -27.02
N VAL A 35 -3.09 11.48 -28.15
CA VAL A 35 -2.77 10.04 -28.24
C VAL A 35 -1.53 9.70 -27.40
N LEU A 36 -0.45 10.49 -27.52
CA LEU A 36 0.76 10.28 -26.74
C LEU A 36 0.52 10.45 -25.23
N LEU A 37 -0.28 11.43 -24.84
CA LEU A 37 -0.66 11.67 -23.45
C LEU A 37 -1.51 10.51 -22.91
N LEU A 38 -2.41 9.95 -23.70
CA LEU A 38 -3.17 8.76 -23.33
C LEU A 38 -2.23 7.57 -23.13
N LEU A 39 -1.32 7.31 -24.08
CA LEU A 39 -0.33 6.23 -23.97
C LEU A 39 0.56 6.38 -22.74
N LEU A 40 1.03 7.61 -22.46
CA LEU A 40 1.84 7.90 -21.28
C LEU A 40 1.07 7.61 -19.99
N GLN A 41 -0.20 8.00 -19.91
CA GLN A 41 -1.05 7.73 -18.74
C GLN A 41 -1.28 6.22 -18.54
N LEU A 42 -1.45 5.46 -19.63
CA LEU A 42 -1.56 4.00 -19.55
C LEU A 42 -0.26 3.34 -19.08
N LEU A 43 0.90 3.82 -19.56
CA LEU A 43 2.20 3.32 -19.11
C LEU A 43 2.48 3.67 -17.64
N TYR A 44 1.93 4.78 -17.15
CA TYR A 44 2.09 5.22 -15.76
C TYR A 44 1.10 4.54 -14.78
N LEU A 45 0.10 3.83 -15.30
CA LEU A 45 -0.95 3.18 -14.51
C LEU A 45 -0.42 2.21 -13.43
N PRO A 46 0.63 1.39 -13.66
CA PRO A 46 1.20 0.54 -12.61
C PRO A 46 1.71 1.33 -11.40
N ASN A 47 2.35 2.49 -11.65
CA ASN A 47 2.85 3.37 -10.59
C ASN A 47 1.69 3.98 -9.81
N ILE A 48 0.61 4.36 -10.50
CA ILE A 48 -0.60 4.88 -9.86
C ILE A 48 -1.26 3.80 -9.00
N MET A 49 -1.42 2.58 -9.50
CA MET A 49 -2.00 1.49 -8.73
C MET A 49 -1.21 1.21 -7.45
N PHE A 50 0.11 1.22 -7.52
CA PHE A 50 0.96 1.05 -6.33
C PHE A 50 0.88 2.26 -5.39
N THR A 51 0.79 3.47 -5.93
CA THR A 51 0.59 4.71 -5.17
C THR A 51 -0.74 4.70 -4.42
N THR A 52 -1.83 4.30 -5.09
CA THR A 52 -3.15 4.09 -4.47
C THR A 52 -3.11 3.00 -3.42
N LEU A 53 -2.38 1.91 -3.66
CA LEU A 53 -2.16 0.87 -2.65
C LEU A 53 -1.48 1.46 -1.41
N SER A 54 -0.40 2.23 -1.59
CA SER A 54 0.28 2.89 -0.47
C SER A 54 -0.63 3.83 0.32
N TYR A 55 -1.50 4.57 -0.37
CA TYR A 55 -2.49 5.45 0.25
C TYR A 55 -3.47 4.67 1.13
N ILE A 56 -4.11 3.62 0.60
CA ILE A 56 -5.12 2.84 1.35
C ILE A 56 -4.50 1.97 2.45
N LEU A 57 -3.21 1.64 2.34
CA LEU A 57 -2.46 1.01 3.42
C LEU A 57 -2.10 2.01 4.53
N GLY A 58 -2.10 3.31 4.23
CA GLY A 58 -1.79 4.38 5.19
C GLY A 58 -0.37 4.93 5.13
N SER A 59 0.51 4.38 4.29
CA SER A 59 1.87 4.88 4.11
C SER A 59 1.90 6.20 3.35
N GLY A 60 0.89 6.42 2.49
CA GLY A 60 0.79 7.62 1.67
C GLY A 60 1.84 7.71 0.56
N PHE A 61 1.92 8.87 -0.08
CA PHE A 61 2.83 9.15 -1.19
C PHE A 61 3.08 10.65 -1.34
N SER A 62 4.04 10.99 -2.20
CA SER A 62 4.41 12.37 -2.52
C SER A 62 4.34 12.61 -4.04
N ILE A 63 4.12 13.86 -4.42
CA ILE A 63 4.19 14.43 -5.76
C ILE A 63 5.03 15.74 -5.70
N GLY A 64 6.29 15.61 -5.27
CA GLY A 64 7.24 16.72 -5.09
C GLY A 64 7.67 16.97 -3.65
N LYS A 65 8.71 17.81 -3.46
CA LYS A 65 9.47 17.97 -2.20
C LYS A 65 8.65 18.33 -0.95
N ALA A 66 7.52 19.00 -1.12
CA ALA A 66 6.70 19.52 -0.01
C ALA A 66 5.28 18.97 -0.04
N THR A 67 5.12 17.73 -0.53
CA THR A 67 3.81 17.10 -0.66
C THR A 67 3.75 15.80 0.11
N GLU A 68 2.64 15.60 0.81
CA GLU A 68 2.38 14.39 1.56
C GLU A 68 0.87 14.12 1.51
N ILE A 69 0.52 13.01 0.88
CA ILE A 69 -0.86 12.59 0.69
C ILE A 69 -1.01 11.22 1.32
N SER A 70 -1.73 11.19 2.45
CA SER A 70 -2.10 9.98 3.18
C SER A 70 -3.51 10.14 3.76
N PRO A 71 -4.15 9.07 4.22
CA PRO A 71 -5.42 9.16 4.93
C PRO A 71 -5.38 10.05 6.20
N PHE A 72 -4.18 10.31 6.74
CA PHE A 72 -3.96 11.11 7.95
C PHE A 72 -3.60 12.57 7.64
N VAL A 73 -2.81 12.79 6.60
CA VAL A 73 -2.21 14.08 6.23
C VAL A 73 -2.51 14.35 4.76
N PHE A 74 -3.08 15.52 4.49
CA PHE A 74 -3.29 16.00 3.13
C PHE A 74 -2.58 17.34 2.97
N ASN A 75 -1.40 17.31 2.33
CA ASN A 75 -0.61 18.49 2.01
C ASN A 75 -0.29 18.49 0.51
N LEU A 76 -1.17 19.14 -0.25
CA LEU A 76 -1.03 19.37 -1.68
C LEU A 76 -1.52 20.79 -1.96
N LYS A 77 -0.64 21.67 -2.47
CA LYS A 77 -1.00 23.06 -2.74
C LYS A 77 -1.88 23.19 -3.99
N GLU A 78 -1.46 22.53 -5.06
CA GLU A 78 -2.13 22.55 -6.35
C GLU A 78 -1.99 21.18 -7.00
N ILE A 79 -3.02 20.76 -7.72
CA ILE A 79 -2.99 19.51 -8.50
C ILE A 79 -2.20 19.80 -9.78
N PRO A 80 -1.12 19.04 -10.08
CA PRO A 80 -0.40 19.20 -11.33
C PRO A 80 -1.32 18.97 -12.53
N ALA A 81 -1.06 19.67 -13.63
CA ALA A 81 -1.84 19.55 -14.87
C ALA A 81 -1.58 18.23 -15.61
N ILE A 82 -1.87 17.10 -14.96
CA ILE A 82 -1.78 15.74 -15.50
C ILE A 82 -3.15 15.09 -15.29
N PRO A 83 -3.92 14.76 -16.36
CA PRO A 83 -5.32 14.36 -16.22
C PRO A 83 -5.56 13.16 -15.29
N VAL A 84 -4.66 12.19 -15.30
CA VAL A 84 -4.73 11.00 -14.43
C VAL A 84 -4.67 11.33 -12.93
N LEU A 85 -4.09 12.47 -12.55
CA LEU A 85 -4.04 12.96 -11.17
C LEU A 85 -5.36 13.57 -10.71
N ALA A 86 -6.36 13.72 -11.58
CA ALA A 86 -7.71 14.08 -11.16
C ALA A 86 -8.32 13.04 -10.19
N GLY A 87 -7.85 11.78 -10.23
CA GLY A 87 -8.28 10.73 -9.31
C GLY A 87 -7.65 10.79 -7.91
N LEU A 88 -6.86 11.83 -7.60
CA LEU A 88 -6.30 12.03 -6.26
C LEU A 88 -7.41 12.26 -5.22
N PRO A 89 -7.19 11.85 -3.96
CA PRO A 89 -8.11 12.19 -2.87
C PRO A 89 -8.16 13.71 -2.70
N SER A 90 -9.34 14.25 -2.41
CA SER A 90 -9.53 15.70 -2.21
C SER A 90 -9.22 16.15 -0.78
N ASP A 91 -9.31 15.24 0.18
CA ASP A 91 -9.16 15.53 1.62
C ASP A 91 -8.66 14.30 2.38
N LYS A 92 -8.24 14.53 3.64
CA LYS A 92 -7.94 13.45 4.59
C LYS A 92 -9.21 12.68 4.93
N ASN A 93 -9.15 11.36 4.82
CA ASN A 93 -10.26 10.51 5.21
C ASN A 93 -9.76 9.15 5.72
N ILE A 94 -9.92 8.94 7.03
CA ILE A 94 -9.44 7.75 7.75
C ILE A 94 -10.12 6.46 7.29
N TRP A 95 -11.33 6.53 6.73
CA TRP A 95 -12.07 5.36 6.25
C TRP A 95 -11.35 4.65 5.10
N PHE A 96 -10.50 5.35 4.36
CA PHE A 96 -9.65 4.75 3.33
C PHE A 96 -8.56 3.83 3.87
N LEU A 97 -8.36 3.75 5.19
CA LEU A 97 -7.46 2.77 5.81
C LEU A 97 -8.08 1.38 5.97
N MET A 98 -9.40 1.21 5.79
CA MET A 98 -10.03 -0.11 5.93
C MET A 98 -9.34 -1.24 5.13
N PRO A 99 -8.86 -1.00 3.89
CA PRO A 99 -8.10 -1.99 3.13
C PRO A 99 -6.74 -2.37 3.73
N THR A 100 -6.20 -1.65 4.72
CA THR A 100 -4.94 -2.03 5.40
C THR A 100 -5.03 -3.41 6.05
N LEU A 101 -6.23 -3.83 6.44
CA LEU A 101 -6.49 -5.17 6.99
C LEU A 101 -6.07 -6.29 6.04
N MET A 102 -6.00 -6.03 4.73
CA MET A 102 -5.49 -6.99 3.76
C MET A 102 -4.05 -7.44 4.06
N VAL A 103 -3.20 -6.56 4.59
CA VAL A 103 -1.82 -6.92 5.00
C VAL A 103 -1.86 -7.85 6.20
N ALA A 104 -2.74 -7.58 7.15
CA ALA A 104 -2.93 -8.43 8.32
C ALA A 104 -3.48 -9.81 7.91
N ILE A 105 -4.47 -9.87 7.02
CA ILE A 105 -5.02 -11.11 6.46
C ILE A 105 -3.94 -11.89 5.71
N TYR A 106 -3.14 -11.21 4.88
CA TYR A 106 -2.01 -11.81 4.18
C TYR A 106 -0.99 -12.42 5.15
N GLY A 107 -0.61 -11.69 6.20
CA GLY A 107 0.25 -12.20 7.26
C GLY A 107 -0.35 -13.40 7.97
N TRP A 108 -1.65 -13.33 8.30
CA TRP A 108 -2.35 -14.37 9.06
C TRP A 108 -2.42 -15.68 8.28
N ILE A 109 -2.75 -15.61 6.98
CA ILE A 109 -2.82 -16.79 6.12
C ILE A 109 -1.42 -17.45 6.01
N ASN A 110 -0.38 -16.68 5.67
CA ASN A 110 0.96 -17.24 5.47
C ASN A 110 1.56 -17.82 6.76
N LEU A 111 1.43 -17.12 7.89
CA LEU A 111 1.91 -17.61 9.17
C LEU A 111 1.14 -18.85 9.64
N SER A 112 -0.18 -18.89 9.44
CA SER A 112 -1.00 -20.07 9.74
C SER A 112 -0.55 -21.29 8.92
N LEU A 113 -0.27 -21.09 7.63
CA LEU A 113 0.24 -22.15 6.76
C LEU A 113 1.60 -22.66 7.25
N ILE A 114 2.54 -21.77 7.58
CA ILE A 114 3.86 -22.15 8.12
C ILE A 114 3.72 -22.93 9.43
N PHE A 115 2.86 -22.49 10.35
CA PHE A 115 2.71 -23.15 11.64
C PHE A 115 2.02 -24.52 11.57
N LYS A 116 1.17 -24.74 10.57
CA LYS A 116 0.52 -26.04 10.29
C LYS A 116 1.46 -27.09 9.71
N LEU A 117 2.62 -26.70 9.15
CA LEU A 117 3.58 -27.66 8.59
C LEU A 117 4.13 -28.60 9.69
N ASN A 118 4.25 -29.89 9.38
CA ASN A 118 4.84 -30.88 10.28
C ASN A 118 6.37 -30.97 10.09
N ILE A 119 7.06 -29.89 10.40
CA ILE A 119 8.52 -29.74 10.27
C ILE A 119 9.13 -29.27 11.60
N ASP A 120 10.46 -29.41 11.71
CA ASP A 120 11.19 -28.98 12.90
C ASP A 120 11.07 -27.48 13.16
N THR A 121 11.24 -27.08 14.42
CA THR A 121 11.06 -25.69 14.86
C THR A 121 12.07 -24.73 14.21
N LYS A 122 13.29 -25.20 13.89
CA LYS A 122 14.30 -24.34 13.25
C LYS A 122 13.88 -24.01 11.82
N SER A 123 13.37 -24.99 11.07
CA SER A 123 12.82 -24.79 9.72
C SER A 123 11.61 -23.86 9.71
N LYS A 124 10.67 -24.00 10.68
CA LYS A 124 9.56 -23.02 10.83
C LYS A 124 10.08 -21.61 11.02
N ARG A 125 11.07 -21.41 11.90
CA ARG A 125 11.69 -20.10 12.15
C ARG A 125 12.34 -19.52 10.90
N GLN A 126 13.06 -20.34 10.13
CA GLN A 126 13.66 -19.91 8.87
C GLN A 126 12.61 -19.52 7.83
N LEU A 127 11.51 -20.27 7.70
CA LEU A 127 10.40 -19.93 6.80
C LEU A 127 9.73 -18.62 7.22
N THR A 128 9.47 -18.42 8.52
CA THR A 128 8.94 -17.16 9.03
C THR A 128 9.88 -15.99 8.72
N LEU A 129 11.18 -16.12 8.94
CA LEU A 129 12.15 -15.07 8.61
C LEU A 129 12.18 -14.78 7.10
N ARG A 130 12.22 -15.81 6.25
CA ARG A 130 12.17 -15.66 4.79
C ARG A 130 10.91 -14.94 4.34
N PHE A 131 9.76 -15.29 4.90
CA PHE A 131 8.50 -14.63 4.62
C PHE A 131 8.57 -13.13 4.93
N PHE A 132 9.03 -12.74 6.13
CA PHE A 132 9.20 -11.34 6.49
C PHE A 132 10.16 -10.61 5.55
N VAL A 133 11.35 -11.18 5.31
CA VAL A 133 12.37 -10.58 4.43
C VAL A 133 11.82 -10.39 3.01
N LEU A 134 11.16 -11.40 2.43
CA LEU A 134 10.60 -11.31 1.08
C LEU A 134 9.46 -10.30 0.99
N SER A 135 8.55 -10.25 1.98
CA SER A 135 7.47 -9.27 1.98
C SER A 135 7.98 -7.84 2.12
N ILE A 136 8.95 -7.62 3.02
CA ILE A 136 9.53 -6.30 3.28
C ILE A 136 10.40 -5.84 2.10
N ALA A 137 11.30 -6.70 1.61
CA ALA A 137 12.14 -6.39 0.46
C ALA A 137 11.30 -6.21 -0.81
N GLY A 138 10.29 -7.05 -1.03
CA GLY A 138 9.39 -6.97 -2.17
C GLY A 138 8.66 -5.63 -2.24
N VAL A 139 8.06 -5.18 -1.12
CA VAL A 139 7.38 -3.87 -1.11
C VAL A 139 8.36 -2.70 -1.24
N MET A 140 9.57 -2.81 -0.67
CA MET A 140 10.63 -1.80 -0.82
C MET A 140 11.08 -1.67 -2.28
N ILE A 141 11.33 -2.79 -2.96
CA ILE A 141 11.78 -2.84 -4.35
C ILE A 141 10.71 -2.29 -5.27
N ILE A 142 9.45 -2.72 -5.12
CA ILE A 142 8.34 -2.20 -5.93
C ILE A 142 8.17 -0.70 -5.69
N SER A 143 8.24 -0.25 -4.43
CA SER A 143 8.18 1.17 -4.09
C SER A 143 9.30 1.97 -4.74
N PHE A 144 10.52 1.44 -4.73
CA PHE A 144 11.67 2.07 -5.39
C PHE A 144 11.49 2.18 -6.91
N ILE A 145 11.03 1.11 -7.58
CA ILE A 145 10.83 1.09 -9.04
C ILE A 145 9.66 1.98 -9.48
N THR A 146 8.62 2.09 -8.65
CA THR A 146 7.42 2.89 -8.95
C THR A 146 7.56 4.37 -8.55
N SER A 147 8.68 4.76 -7.94
CA SER A 147 8.95 6.12 -7.47
C SER A 147 10.11 6.76 -8.23
N GLY A 148 10.12 8.09 -8.30
CA GLY A 148 11.16 8.82 -9.02
C GLY A 148 10.95 10.32 -9.01
N SER A 149 11.24 10.96 -10.14
CA SER A 149 11.01 12.38 -10.38
C SER A 149 10.22 12.54 -11.67
N LEU A 150 9.23 13.43 -11.67
CA LEU A 150 8.51 13.80 -12.90
C LEU A 150 9.01 15.14 -13.42
N ILE A 151 9.39 15.25 -14.70
CA ILE A 151 9.65 16.49 -15.46
C ILE A 151 10.79 17.39 -14.92
N SER A 152 10.72 17.84 -13.67
CA SER A 152 11.60 18.83 -13.03
C SER A 152 12.05 18.34 -11.65
N SER A 153 13.20 18.86 -11.19
CA SER A 153 13.70 18.64 -9.82
C SER A 153 12.76 19.12 -8.72
N LYS A 154 11.78 19.98 -9.04
CA LYS A 154 10.73 20.41 -8.11
C LYS A 154 9.71 19.30 -7.82
N MET A 155 9.52 18.35 -8.73
CA MET A 155 8.61 17.20 -8.55
C MET A 155 9.38 15.93 -8.15
N SER A 156 10.48 16.07 -7.41
CA SER A 156 11.14 14.96 -6.73
C SER A 156 10.88 15.08 -5.23
N PRO A 157 10.40 14.05 -4.52
CA PRO A 157 10.04 12.71 -5.02
C PRO A 157 8.58 12.65 -5.52
N VAL A 158 8.33 11.85 -6.56
CA VAL A 158 7.00 11.38 -6.95
C VAL A 158 6.91 9.88 -6.69
N GLY A 159 5.89 9.46 -5.95
CA GLY A 159 5.64 8.07 -5.62
C GLY A 159 5.68 7.80 -4.12
N VAL A 160 5.97 6.55 -3.77
CA VAL A 160 5.88 6.00 -2.42
C VAL A 160 7.24 6.01 -1.76
N ASN A 161 7.31 6.41 -0.48
CA ASN A 161 8.56 6.30 0.27
C ASN A 161 8.84 4.81 0.61
N PRO A 162 9.94 4.19 0.13
CA PRO A 162 10.20 2.76 0.34
C PRO A 162 10.33 2.36 1.80
N ILE A 163 10.91 3.23 2.63
CA ILE A 163 11.13 2.97 4.06
C ILE A 163 9.81 3.02 4.81
N ARG A 164 8.95 4.02 4.51
CA ARG A 164 7.65 4.17 5.18
C ARG A 164 6.73 2.97 4.92
N ILE A 165 6.61 2.55 3.66
CA ILE A 165 5.72 1.42 3.32
C ILE A 165 6.26 0.09 3.85
N ALA A 166 7.58 -0.11 3.85
CA ALA A 166 8.20 -1.27 4.48
C ALA A 166 8.00 -1.30 6.00
N GLY A 167 8.14 -0.16 6.67
CA GLY A 167 7.85 -0.03 8.10
C GLY A 167 6.40 -0.39 8.42
N LEU A 168 5.45 0.08 7.60
CA LEU A 168 4.04 -0.21 7.74
C LEU A 168 3.73 -1.70 7.56
N VAL A 169 4.24 -2.32 6.50
CA VAL A 169 4.08 -3.77 6.26
C VAL A 169 4.71 -4.57 7.40
N THR A 170 5.90 -4.20 7.85
CA THR A 170 6.58 -4.84 8.98
C THR A 170 5.74 -4.78 10.24
N ALA A 171 5.18 -3.61 10.57
CA ALA A 171 4.33 -3.43 11.74
C ALA A 171 3.08 -4.33 11.70
N HIS A 172 2.40 -4.41 10.55
CA HIS A 172 1.24 -5.29 10.38
C HIS A 172 1.62 -6.78 10.53
N LEU A 173 2.71 -7.21 9.90
CA LEU A 173 3.15 -8.61 9.98
C LEU A 173 3.60 -8.98 11.40
N LEU A 174 4.31 -8.09 12.10
CA LEU A 174 4.69 -8.30 13.50
C LEU A 174 3.47 -8.35 14.41
N LEU A 175 2.50 -7.45 14.21
CA LEU A 175 1.27 -7.42 14.99
C LEU A 175 0.51 -8.75 14.84
N VAL A 176 0.38 -9.27 13.62
CA VAL A 176 -0.22 -10.59 13.38
C VAL A 176 0.55 -11.71 14.09
N LEU A 177 1.87 -11.72 13.98
CA LEU A 177 2.72 -12.74 14.62
C LEU A 177 2.56 -12.70 16.15
N LEU A 178 2.52 -11.51 16.75
CA LEU A 178 2.30 -11.31 18.17
C LEU A 178 0.91 -11.80 18.59
N LEU A 179 -0.14 -11.43 17.85
CA LEU A 179 -1.50 -11.90 18.12
C LEU A 179 -1.58 -13.43 18.08
N MET A 180 -1.01 -14.08 17.07
CA MET A 180 -0.99 -15.54 16.98
C MET A 180 -0.25 -16.21 18.14
N LYS A 181 0.83 -15.61 18.64
CA LYS A 181 1.64 -16.17 19.73
C LYS A 181 0.99 -15.94 21.10
N LEU A 182 0.30 -14.82 21.28
CA LEU A 182 -0.37 -14.44 22.53
C LEU A 182 -1.77 -15.05 22.64
N TRP A 183 -2.44 -15.34 21.53
CA TRP A 183 -3.79 -15.93 21.51
C TRP A 183 -3.92 -17.20 22.38
N PRO A 184 -3.00 -18.19 22.29
CA PRO A 184 -3.06 -19.37 23.15
C PRO A 184 -2.80 -19.08 24.62
N MET A 185 -2.13 -17.98 24.96
CA MET A 185 -1.82 -17.61 26.35
C MET A 185 -3.04 -17.00 27.04
N VAL A 186 -3.82 -16.20 26.31
CA VAL A 186 -5.04 -15.54 26.82
C VAL A 186 -6.19 -16.54 26.96
N PHE A 187 -6.33 -17.47 26.01
CA PHE A 187 -7.46 -18.41 25.96
C PHE A 187 -7.15 -19.82 26.46
N ARG A 188 -5.95 -20.09 27.00
CA ARG A 188 -5.72 -21.31 27.77
C ARG A 188 -6.55 -21.24 29.05
N LYS A 189 -7.74 -21.85 29.04
CA LYS A 189 -8.43 -22.27 30.26
C LYS A 189 -7.39 -22.99 31.13
N LYS A 190 -7.24 -22.54 32.39
CA LYS A 190 -6.53 -23.29 33.42
C LYS A 190 -7.24 -24.65 33.54
N VAL A 191 -6.81 -25.64 32.75
CA VAL A 191 -7.15 -27.03 33.03
C VAL A 191 -6.49 -27.30 34.36
N GLY A 192 -7.31 -27.34 35.41
CA GLY A 192 -6.86 -27.54 36.77
C GLY A 192 -5.95 -28.76 36.79
N LYS A 193 -4.74 -28.57 37.32
CA LYS A 193 -3.94 -29.68 37.83
C LYS A 193 -4.71 -30.24 39.03
N GLY A 194 -5.70 -31.08 38.75
CA GLY A 194 -6.28 -32.01 39.70
C GLY A 194 -5.15 -32.89 40.18
N ARG A 195 -4.93 -32.86 41.49
CA ARG A 195 -3.76 -33.38 42.19
C ARG A 195 -3.63 -34.89 41.95
N LEU A 196 -2.37 -35.34 41.88
CA LEU A 196 -2.00 -36.67 42.34
C LEU A 196 -2.64 -36.90 43.71
N ALA A 197 -3.55 -37.86 43.79
CA ALA A 197 -4.01 -38.40 45.06
C ALA A 197 -4.43 -39.86 44.80
N VAL A 198 -3.47 -40.74 45.14
CA VAL A 198 -3.58 -42.16 45.51
C VAL A 198 -4.05 -43.14 44.45
#